data_AF-A0A2H0V2I0-F1
#
_entry.id   AF-A0A2H0V2I0-F1
#
_cell.length_a   1.000
_cell.length_b   1.000
_cell.length_c   1.000
_cell.angle_alpha   90.00
_cell.angle_beta   90.00
_cell.angle_gamma   90.00
#
_symmetry.space_group_name_H-M   'P 1'
#
loop_
_entity.id
_entity.type
_entity.pdbx_description
1 polymer ?
#
loop_
_entity_poly.entity_id
_entity_poly.type
_entity_poly.pdbx_seq_one_letter_code
_entity_poly.pdbx_strand_id
1 'polypeptide(L)'
;MQILTQTLIKKINGSDWWHVPPKDHGAYQKRGKFLASTFLQAAFYGRPNDMPERVKVANPVYGTSEAEIIKQLFPNEYKKLELCDDATENWYQKRIALDGKICKRAKQIGYDAVVLLVANGKEYLRRGRKPHSMELNIL
;
A
#
# COMPACT_ATOMS: atom_id res chain seq x y z
N MET A 1 17.24 -1.60 11.80
CA MET A 1 15.82 -1.70 11.36
C MET A 1 15.06 -0.39 11.59
N GLN A 2 15.19 0.27 12.74
CA GLN A 2 14.51 1.56 13.04
C GLN A 2 14.83 2.72 12.07
N ILE A 3 16.09 2.87 11.63
CA ILE A 3 16.50 3.98 10.74
C ILE A 3 15.78 3.92 9.38
N LEU A 4 15.59 2.72 8.84
CA LEU A 4 14.93 2.54 7.54
C LEU A 4 13.45 2.94 7.61
N THR A 5 12.76 2.47 8.65
CA THR A 5 11.36 2.80 8.92
C THR A 5 11.16 4.30 9.15
N GLN A 6 12.03 4.95 9.94
CA GLN A 6 11.98 6.40 10.14
C GLN A 6 12.19 7.17 8.83
N THR A 7 13.11 6.71 7.99
CA THR A 7 13.35 7.31 6.67
C THR A 7 12.12 7.16 5.79
N LEU A 8 11.52 5.97 5.75
CA LEU A 8 10.28 5.72 5.02
C LEU A 8 9.16 6.65 5.47
N ILE A 9 8.87 6.71 6.77
CA ILE A 9 7.86 7.58 7.36
C ILE A 9 8.10 9.05 6.95
N LYS A 10 9.34 9.53 7.07
CA LYS A 10 9.71 10.88 6.65
C LYS A 10 9.44 11.11 5.16
N LYS A 11 9.75 10.13 4.30
CA LYS A 11 9.48 10.24 2.86
C LYS A 11 7.99 10.19 2.53
N ILE A 12 7.21 9.38 3.24
CA ILE A 12 5.75 9.30 3.06
C ILE A 12 5.09 10.62 3.45
N ASN A 13 5.33 11.08 4.66
CA ASN A 13 4.71 12.31 5.20
C ASN A 13 5.20 13.58 4.50
N GLY A 14 6.39 13.50 3.89
CA GLY A 14 6.97 14.57 3.08
C GLY A 14 6.46 14.61 1.64
N SER A 15 5.73 13.60 1.17
CA SER A 15 5.32 13.47 -0.23
C SER A 15 3.90 13.93 -0.51
N ASP A 16 3.69 14.29 -1.77
CA ASP A 16 2.39 14.43 -2.39
C ASP A 16 1.92 13.06 -2.88
N TRP A 17 0.63 12.79 -2.70
CA TRP A 17 0.01 11.50 -2.99
C TRP A 17 -1.19 11.65 -3.90
N TRP A 18 -1.28 10.80 -4.91
CA TRP A 18 -2.34 10.86 -5.92
C TRP A 18 -3.33 9.72 -5.70
N HIS A 19 -4.62 10.04 -5.78
CA HIS A 19 -5.70 9.10 -5.51
C HIS A 19 -6.68 9.08 -6.68
N VAL A 20 -7.18 7.89 -7.02
CA VAL A 20 -8.32 7.69 -7.91
C VAL A 20 -9.54 7.39 -7.05
N PRO A 21 -10.57 8.26 -7.03
CA PRO A 21 -11.80 8.01 -6.27
C PRO A 21 -12.45 6.68 -6.69
N PRO A 22 -12.78 5.79 -5.73
CA PRO A 22 -13.47 4.55 -6.05
C PRO A 22 -14.93 4.85 -6.41
N LYS A 23 -15.50 4.01 -7.28
CA LYS A 23 -16.95 4.03 -7.56
C LYS A 23 -17.78 3.60 -6.34
N ASP A 24 -17.26 2.66 -5.55
CA ASP A 24 -17.91 2.17 -4.32
C ASP A 24 -17.63 3.13 -3.16
N HIS A 25 -18.68 3.78 -2.65
CA HIS A 25 -18.59 4.73 -1.53
C HIS A 25 -18.13 4.07 -0.21
N GLY A 26 -18.30 2.74 -0.09
CA GLY A 26 -17.85 1.97 1.07
C GLY A 26 -16.42 1.42 0.94
N ALA A 27 -15.70 1.75 -0.14
CA ALA A 27 -14.39 1.14 -0.43
C ALA A 27 -13.36 1.42 0.67
N TYR A 28 -13.31 2.65 1.21
CA TYR A 28 -12.31 3.01 2.22
C TYR A 28 -12.49 2.24 3.53
N GLN A 29 -13.73 2.02 3.95
CA GLN A 29 -14.02 1.24 5.16
C GLN A 29 -13.67 -0.24 4.96
N LYS A 30 -13.92 -0.78 3.76
CA LYS A 30 -13.68 -2.19 3.45
C LYS A 30 -12.19 -2.52 3.32
N ARG A 31 -11.41 -1.64 2.68
CA ARG A 31 -10.05 -1.97 2.23
C ARG A 31 -9.01 -0.85 2.37
N GLY A 32 -9.36 0.26 3.00
CA GLY A 32 -8.50 1.43 3.12
C GLY A 32 -8.49 2.31 1.87
N LYS A 33 -7.71 3.38 1.91
CA LYS A 33 -7.56 4.35 0.83
C LYS A 33 -6.21 4.18 0.13
N PHE A 34 -6.25 3.77 -1.14
CA PHE A 34 -5.06 3.58 -1.97
C PHE A 34 -4.59 4.88 -2.61
N LEU A 35 -3.30 5.19 -2.50
CA LEU A 35 -2.64 6.33 -3.11
C LEU A 35 -1.36 5.89 -3.81
N ALA A 36 -0.98 6.60 -4.87
CA ALA A 36 0.26 6.40 -5.58
C ALA A 36 1.19 7.60 -5.41
N SER A 37 2.50 7.33 -5.43
CA SER A 37 3.53 8.36 -5.24
C SER A 37 3.69 9.35 -6.41
N THR A 38 3.04 9.08 -7.55
CA THR A 38 3.04 9.92 -8.75
C THR A 38 1.68 9.89 -9.45
N PHE A 39 1.36 10.95 -10.20
CA PHE A 39 0.11 11.05 -10.98
C PHE A 39 -0.02 9.92 -11.99
N LEU A 40 1.06 9.64 -12.75
CA LEU A 40 1.05 8.63 -13.81
C LEU A 40 0.75 7.22 -13.28
N GLN A 41 1.21 6.90 -12.06
CA GLN A 41 0.91 5.62 -11.42
C GLN A 41 -0.53 5.53 -10.95
N ALA A 42 -1.08 6.61 -10.39
CA ALA A 42 -2.50 6.65 -10.08
C ALA A 42 -3.34 6.50 -11.36
N ALA A 43 -2.89 7.10 -12.48
CA ALA A 43 -3.59 7.10 -13.75
C ALA A 43 -3.80 5.69 -14.34
N PHE A 44 -2.95 4.73 -13.98
CA PHE A 44 -3.13 3.32 -14.34
C PHE A 44 -4.48 2.76 -13.87
N TYR A 45 -4.98 3.23 -12.72
CA TYR A 45 -6.22 2.75 -12.10
C TYR A 45 -7.47 3.56 -12.48
N GLY A 46 -7.32 4.65 -13.23
CA GLY A 46 -8.40 5.56 -13.61
C GLY A 46 -7.97 7.02 -13.54
N ARG A 47 -8.91 7.98 -13.64
CA ARG A 47 -8.58 9.41 -13.56
C ARG A 47 -8.24 9.80 -12.12
N PRO A 48 -6.99 10.21 -11.81
CA PRO A 48 -6.64 10.71 -10.48
C PRO A 48 -7.30 12.06 -10.19
N ASN A 49 -7.39 12.43 -8.92
CA ASN A 49 -7.72 13.80 -8.50
C ASN A 49 -6.74 14.80 -9.15
N ASP A 50 -7.22 16.00 -9.46
CA ASP A 50 -6.39 17.04 -10.09
C ASP A 50 -5.35 17.63 -9.11
N MET A 51 -5.64 17.55 -7.80
CA MET A 51 -4.72 17.96 -6.73
C MET A 51 -4.25 16.75 -5.92
N PRO A 52 -2.96 16.70 -5.52
CA PRO A 52 -2.48 15.65 -4.64
C PRO A 52 -2.92 15.89 -3.19
N GLU A 53 -2.87 14.82 -2.41
CA GLU A 53 -3.16 14.80 -1.00
C GLU A 53 -1.88 14.74 -0.14
N ARG A 54 -1.97 15.27 1.08
CA ARG A 54 -0.97 15.09 2.12
C ARG A 54 -1.49 14.09 3.14
N VAL A 55 -0.60 13.21 3.59
CA VAL A 55 -0.93 12.13 4.54
C VAL A 55 -0.07 12.22 5.79
N LYS A 56 -0.53 11.57 6.86
CA LYS A 56 0.24 11.40 8.09
C LYS A 56 0.23 9.91 8.47
N VAL A 57 1.42 9.31 8.40
CA VAL A 57 1.70 7.92 8.72
C VAL A 57 2.74 7.89 9.84
N ALA A 58 2.54 7.02 10.81
CA ALA A 58 3.42 6.86 11.97
C ALA A 58 3.92 5.41 12.11
N ASN A 59 3.14 4.42 11.69
CA ASN A 59 3.48 3.00 11.84
C ASN A 59 3.05 2.18 10.61
N PRO A 60 3.78 2.27 9.48
CA PRO A 60 3.47 1.50 8.30
C PRO A 60 4.04 0.08 8.38
N VAL A 61 3.29 -0.90 7.88
CA VAL A 61 3.87 -2.16 7.39
C VAL A 61 4.30 -1.97 5.94
N TYR A 62 5.46 -2.50 5.56
CA TYR A 62 5.98 -2.31 4.20
C TYR A 62 6.80 -3.49 3.69
N GLY A 63 6.89 -3.58 2.37
CA GLY A 63 7.69 -4.59 1.69
C GLY A 63 8.00 -4.18 0.25
N THR A 64 8.89 -4.91 -0.39
CA THR A 64 9.19 -4.75 -1.84
C THR A 64 8.39 -5.71 -2.71
N SER A 65 7.48 -6.46 -2.09
CA SER A 65 6.50 -7.34 -2.75
C SER A 65 5.29 -7.51 -1.83
N GLU A 66 4.12 -7.75 -2.41
CA GLU A 66 2.92 -8.06 -1.63
C GLU A 66 3.10 -9.33 -0.78
N ALA A 67 3.76 -10.36 -1.31
CA ALA A 67 4.07 -11.58 -0.58
C ALA A 67 4.88 -11.33 0.70
N GLU A 68 5.80 -10.35 0.68
CA GLU A 68 6.56 -9.95 1.87
C GLU A 68 5.65 -9.32 2.93
N ILE A 69 4.76 -8.42 2.52
CA ILE A 69 3.80 -7.75 3.41
C ILE A 69 2.84 -8.79 4.01
N ILE A 70 2.32 -9.70 3.19
CA ILE A 70 1.43 -10.77 3.63
C ILE A 70 2.13 -11.69 4.64
N LYS A 71 3.39 -12.07 4.41
CA LYS A 71 4.17 -12.87 5.37
C LYS A 71 4.32 -12.18 6.72
N GLN A 72 4.46 -10.85 6.75
CA GLN A 72 4.52 -10.08 8.00
C GLN A 72 3.17 -10.05 8.73
N LEU A 73 2.06 -9.91 7.99
CA LEU A 73 0.71 -9.80 8.58
C LEU A 73 0.11 -11.17 8.98
N PHE A 74 0.46 -12.22 8.24
CA PHE A 74 -0.10 -13.57 8.33
C PHE A 74 1.02 -14.64 8.37
N PRO A 75 1.93 -14.62 9.34
CA PRO A 75 3.12 -15.49 9.35
C PRO A 75 2.80 -16.99 9.30
N ASN A 76 1.64 -17.41 9.82
CA ASN A 76 1.21 -18.80 9.86
C ASN A 76 0.24 -19.18 8.72
N GLU A 77 -0.23 -18.21 7.94
CA GLU A 77 -1.35 -18.39 6.99
C GLU A 77 -1.04 -17.84 5.59
N TYR A 78 0.11 -17.20 5.38
CA TYR A 78 0.45 -16.56 4.10
C TYR A 78 0.35 -17.49 2.88
N LYS A 79 0.63 -18.79 3.05
CA LYS A 79 0.50 -19.80 1.97
C LYS A 79 -0.94 -20.10 1.57
N LYS A 80 -1.89 -19.81 2.46
CA LYS A 80 -3.34 -20.02 2.25
C LYS A 80 -4.02 -18.79 1.65
N LEU A 81 -3.33 -17.66 1.62
CA LEU A 81 -3.82 -16.44 0.98
C LEU A 81 -3.50 -16.53 -0.50
N GLU A 82 -4.53 -16.79 -1.31
CA GLU A 82 -4.42 -16.73 -2.78
C GLU A 82 -3.96 -15.32 -3.18
N LEU A 83 -2.72 -15.22 -3.65
CA LEU A 83 -2.31 -14.10 -4.47
C LEU A 83 -3.13 -14.21 -5.76
N CYS A 84 -3.92 -13.17 -6.06
CA CYS A 84 -4.81 -13.20 -7.21
C CYS A 84 -3.98 -13.21 -8.50
N ASP A 85 -4.26 -14.16 -9.38
CA ASP A 85 -3.81 -14.11 -10.77
C ASP A 85 -4.89 -13.42 -11.60
N ASP A 86 -4.48 -12.46 -12.44
CA ASP A 86 -5.36 -11.66 -13.30
C ASP A 86 -6.13 -12.52 -14.33
N ALA A 87 -5.70 -13.77 -14.55
CA ALA A 87 -6.36 -14.74 -15.42
C ALA A 87 -7.58 -15.44 -14.79
N THR A 88 -7.89 -15.21 -13.51
CA THR A 88 -8.96 -15.94 -12.80
C THR A 88 -10.34 -15.30 -13.02
N GLU A 89 -11.38 -16.12 -13.22
CA GLU A 89 -12.76 -15.64 -13.10
C GLU A 89 -12.97 -15.00 -11.71
N ASN A 90 -13.63 -13.83 -11.67
CA ASN A 90 -13.82 -13.02 -10.46
C ASN A 90 -12.55 -12.44 -9.81
N TRP A 91 -11.44 -12.28 -10.56
CA TRP A 91 -10.18 -11.70 -10.04
C TRP A 91 -10.41 -10.42 -9.21
N TYR A 92 -11.25 -9.50 -9.69
CA TYR A 92 -11.47 -8.20 -9.05
C TYR A 92 -12.12 -8.35 -7.67
N GLN A 93 -13.07 -9.27 -7.54
CA GLN A 93 -13.73 -9.56 -6.27
C GLN A 93 -12.74 -10.21 -5.28
N LYS A 94 -11.92 -11.15 -5.76
CA LYS A 94 -10.86 -11.76 -4.94
C LYS A 94 -9.83 -10.72 -4.49
N ARG A 95 -9.43 -9.80 -5.37
CA ARG A 95 -8.52 -8.69 -5.05
C ARG A 95 -9.08 -7.80 -3.96
N ILE A 96 -10.33 -7.35 -4.08
CA ILE A 96 -11.00 -6.55 -3.05
C ILE A 96 -11.05 -7.30 -1.72
N ALA A 97 -11.35 -8.60 -1.75
CA ALA A 97 -11.39 -9.43 -0.54
C ALA A 97 -10.01 -9.56 0.12
N LEU A 98 -8.94 -9.73 -0.67
CA LEU A 98 -7.57 -9.75 -0.18
C LEU A 98 -7.16 -8.40 0.42
N ASP A 99 -7.42 -7.30 -0.27
CA ASP A 99 -7.18 -5.94 0.24
C ASP A 99 -7.88 -5.71 1.59
N GLY A 100 -9.14 -6.17 1.70
CA GLY A 100 -9.90 -6.08 2.94
C GLY A 100 -9.31 -6.91 4.07
N LYS A 101 -8.83 -8.13 3.78
CA LYS A 101 -8.12 -8.97 4.76
C LYS A 101 -6.84 -8.30 5.24
N ILE A 102 -6.03 -7.77 4.31
CA ILE A 102 -4.79 -7.05 4.61
C ILE A 102 -5.09 -5.82 5.48
N CYS A 103 -6.05 -4.99 5.08
CA CYS A 103 -6.46 -3.79 5.82
C CYS A 103 -6.89 -4.13 7.24
N LYS A 104 -7.81 -5.09 7.39
CA LYS A 104 -8.31 -5.53 8.70
C LYS A 104 -7.19 -6.04 9.59
N ARG A 105 -6.31 -6.91 9.06
CA ARG A 105 -5.22 -7.49 9.83
C ARG A 105 -4.17 -6.47 10.23
N ALA A 106 -3.81 -5.56 9.32
CA ALA A 106 -2.85 -4.50 9.59
C ALA A 106 -3.35 -3.57 10.71
N LYS A 107 -4.62 -3.15 10.66
CA LYS A 107 -5.27 -2.38 11.73
C LYS A 107 -5.23 -3.11 13.08
N GLN A 108 -5.58 -4.40 13.10
CA GLN A 108 -5.58 -5.20 14.33
C GLN A 108 -4.20 -5.32 15.00
N ILE A 109 -3.12 -5.31 14.21
CA ILE A 109 -1.74 -5.33 14.72
C ILE A 109 -1.29 -3.93 15.18
N GLY A 110 -2.01 -2.87 14.79
CA GLY A 110 -1.69 -1.48 15.14
C GLY A 110 -0.89 -0.73 14.07
N TYR A 111 -0.86 -1.23 12.83
CA TYR A 111 -0.36 -0.46 11.69
C TYR A 111 -1.41 0.57 11.24
N ASP A 112 -0.95 1.72 10.76
CA ASP A 112 -1.80 2.80 10.22
C ASP A 112 -1.71 2.94 8.69
N ALA A 113 -0.78 2.21 8.06
CA ALA A 113 -0.64 2.16 6.62
C ALA A 113 -0.01 0.84 6.15
N VAL A 114 -0.28 0.48 4.89
CA VAL A 114 0.44 -0.56 4.15
C VAL A 114 1.16 0.09 2.99
N VAL A 115 2.44 -0.23 2.79
CA VAL A 115 3.27 0.41 1.77
C VAL A 115 3.97 -0.64 0.91
N LEU A 116 3.68 -0.62 -0.39
CA LEU A 116 4.40 -1.43 -1.37
C LEU A 116 5.46 -0.56 -2.05
N LEU A 117 6.71 -0.99 -1.93
CA LEU A 117 7.86 -0.34 -2.54
C LEU A 117 8.22 -1.06 -3.85
N VAL A 118 8.82 -0.33 -4.79
CA VAL A 118 9.56 -0.95 -5.90
C VAL A 118 10.66 -1.90 -5.37
N ALA A 119 11.04 -2.90 -6.17
CA ALA A 119 11.98 -3.96 -5.79
C ALA A 119 13.27 -3.48 -5.08
N ASN A 120 13.87 -2.39 -5.56
CA ASN A 120 15.08 -1.78 -5.00
C ASN A 120 14.79 -0.65 -3.98
N GLY A 121 13.53 -0.43 -3.60
CA GLY A 121 13.11 0.71 -2.78
C GLY A 121 13.76 0.76 -1.41
N LYS A 122 14.03 -0.40 -0.79
CA LYS A 122 14.79 -0.46 0.47
C LYS A 122 16.21 0.12 0.34
N GLU A 123 16.85 -0.05 -0.81
CA GLU A 123 18.19 0.49 -1.05
C GLU A 123 18.15 2.02 -1.20
N TYR A 124 17.12 2.57 -1.86
CA TYR A 124 16.90 4.02 -1.88
C TYR A 124 16.75 4.58 -0.46
N LEU A 125 15.92 3.93 0.36
CA LEU A 125 15.70 4.35 1.75
C LEU A 125 16.99 4.28 2.59
N ARG A 126 17.82 3.25 2.43
CA ARG A 126 19.14 3.18 3.11
C ARG A 126 20.04 4.35 2.76
N ARG A 127 19.95 4.85 1.52
CA ARG A 127 20.68 6.04 1.04
C ARG A 127 19.98 7.35 1.38
N GLY A 128 18.91 7.33 2.19
CA GLY A 128 18.14 8.52 2.55
C GLY A 128 17.29 9.09 1.40
N ARG A 129 17.10 8.34 0.31
CA ARG A 129 16.37 8.75 -0.90
C ARG A 129 14.95 8.19 -0.91
N LYS A 130 14.03 8.90 -1.57
CA LYS A 130 12.67 8.40 -1.83
C LYS A 130 12.76 7.35 -2.96
N PRO A 131 12.14 6.17 -2.82
CA PRO A 131 11.96 5.25 -3.93
C PRO A 131 11.21 5.92 -5.09
N HIS A 132 11.56 5.60 -6.34
CA HIS A 132 10.91 6.18 -7.52
C HIS A 132 9.42 5.87 -7.64
N SER A 133 9.00 4.73 -7.07
CA SER A 133 7.64 4.26 -7.04
C SER A 133 7.30 3.74 -5.65
N MET A 134 6.16 4.18 -5.13
CA MET A 134 5.52 3.61 -3.95
C MET A 134 4.01 3.63 -4.11
N GLU A 135 3.37 2.58 -3.63
CA GLU A 135 1.93 2.51 -3.39
C GLU A 135 1.68 2.54 -1.89
N LEU A 136 0.65 3.26 -1.49
CA LEU A 136 0.29 3.51 -0.10
C LEU A 136 -1.18 3.18 0.10
N ASN A 137 -1.51 2.37 1.09
CA ASN A 137 -2.87 2.17 1.54
C ASN A 137 -3.02 2.71 2.97
N ILE A 138 -3.76 3.81 3.13
CA ILE A 138 -4.09 4.38 4.45
C ILE A 138 -5.24 3.59 5.05
N LEU A 139 -5.07 3.20 6.32
CA LEU A 139 -5.98 2.30 7.03
C LEU A 139 -7.05 3.08 7.81
#